data_AF-A0AAV2QRK4-F1
#
_entry.id   AF-A0AAV2QRK4-F1
#
_cell.length_a   1.000
_cell.length_b   1.000
_cell.length_c   1.000
_cell.angle_alpha   90.00
_cell.angle_beta   90.00
_cell.angle_gamma   90.00
#
_symmetry.space_group_name_H-M   'P 1'
#
loop_
_entity.id
_entity.type
_entity.pdbx_description
1 polymer ?
#
loop_
_entity_poly.entity_id
_entity_poly.type
_entity_poly.pdbx_seq_one_letter_code
_entity_poly.pdbx_strand_id
1 'polypeptide(L)'
;CIPAGWLWGSHGFLYKMGAIDIAGSAGVHLNGGAAALVCAWMVGPRIGRYDEGRSSLPLGNPTNAILGMFMLWWGWFGFNCGSTYGMSGNLWKYSARTAVTTLQASIAAGLVGMIYSWLGNHRLEVSDCVNSVLGG
;
A
#
# COMPACT_ATOMS: atom_id res chain seq x y z
N CYS A 1 6.46 19.95 2.03
CA CYS A 1 7.22 18.83 2.65
C CYS A 1 8.33 18.39 1.69
N ILE A 2 9.50 18.00 2.22
CA ILE A 2 10.73 17.82 1.43
C ILE A 2 10.59 16.71 0.35
N PRO A 3 10.17 15.47 0.66
CA PRO A 3 10.10 14.40 -0.34
C PRO A 3 9.08 14.67 -1.47
N ALA A 4 7.90 15.19 -1.12
CA ALA A 4 6.88 15.58 -2.10
C ALA A 4 7.35 16.75 -2.98
N GLY A 5 8.12 17.70 -2.42
CA GLY A 5 8.70 18.81 -3.18
C GLY A 5 9.74 18.35 -4.21
N TRP A 6 10.48 17.28 -3.93
CA TRP A 6 11.42 16.70 -4.89
C TRP A 6 10.71 16.02 -6.08
N LEU A 7 9.62 15.30 -5.83
CA LEU A 7 8.88 14.51 -6.82
C LEU A 7 7.87 15.34 -7.63
N TRP A 8 7.03 16.12 -6.97
CA TRP A 8 5.89 16.81 -7.59
C TRP A 8 6.09 18.32 -7.75
N GLY A 9 7.11 18.89 -7.09
CA GLY A 9 7.47 20.28 -7.28
C GLY A 9 8.24 20.49 -8.58
N SER A 10 7.87 21.50 -9.37
CA SER A 10 8.57 21.86 -10.62
C SER A 10 10.05 22.21 -10.41
N HIS A 11 10.42 22.63 -9.20
CA HIS A 11 11.79 22.92 -8.77
C HIS A 11 12.57 21.68 -8.31
N GLY A 12 11.87 20.57 -8.05
CA GLY A 12 12.41 19.33 -7.50
C GLY A 12 13.35 18.61 -8.46
N PHE A 13 14.39 17.99 -7.92
CA PHE A 13 15.38 17.30 -8.75
C PHE A 13 14.83 16.01 -9.37
N LEU A 14 13.99 15.25 -8.65
CA LEU A 14 13.34 14.04 -9.20
C LEU A 14 12.36 14.42 -10.32
N TYR A 15 11.59 15.49 -10.14
CA TYR A 15 10.75 16.06 -11.19
C TYR A 15 11.58 16.41 -12.45
N LYS A 16 12.70 17.13 -12.28
CA LYS A 16 13.58 17.53 -13.40
C LYS A 16 14.28 16.35 -14.09
N MET A 17 14.51 15.25 -13.38
CA MET A 17 15.03 14.00 -13.95
C MET A 17 13.95 13.17 -14.67
N GLY A 18 12.69 13.60 -14.64
CA GLY A 18 11.58 12.89 -15.28
C GLY A 18 11.03 11.71 -14.47
N ALA A 19 11.22 11.69 -13.16
CA ALA A 19 10.61 10.68 -12.30
C ALA A 19 9.07 10.79 -12.35
N ILE A 20 8.39 9.65 -12.46
CA ILE A 20 6.93 9.57 -12.53
C ILE A 20 6.43 8.85 -11.28
N ASP A 21 5.69 9.58 -10.45
CA ASP A 21 4.93 9.04 -9.32
C ASP A 21 3.53 9.67 -9.38
N ILE A 22 2.54 8.90 -9.84
CA ILE A 22 1.21 9.45 -10.13
C ILE A 22 0.47 9.80 -8.83
N ALA A 23 0.44 8.85 -7.88
CA ALA A 23 -0.38 8.96 -6.68
C ALA A 23 0.43 8.91 -5.37
N GLY A 24 1.73 8.63 -5.38
CA GLY A 24 2.55 8.66 -4.17
C GLY A 24 3.14 7.32 -3.74
N SER A 25 3.47 6.44 -4.70
CA SER A 25 4.21 5.21 -4.41
C SER A 25 5.53 5.52 -3.70
N ALA A 26 6.27 6.52 -4.18
CA ALA A 26 7.49 6.98 -3.53
C ALA A 26 7.20 8.02 -2.44
N GLY A 27 6.41 9.05 -2.79
CA GLY A 27 6.16 10.20 -1.92
C GLY A 27 5.42 9.88 -0.62
N VAL A 28 4.59 8.83 -0.62
CA VAL A 28 3.77 8.40 0.52
C VAL A 28 4.20 7.03 1.01
N HIS A 29 4.10 5.99 0.17
CA HIS A 29 4.27 4.60 0.64
C HIS A 29 5.73 4.26 0.94
N LEU A 30 6.67 4.51 0.03
CA LEU A 30 8.09 4.26 0.28
C LEU A 30 8.63 5.13 1.40
N ASN A 31 8.32 6.43 1.38
CA ASN A 31 8.76 7.34 2.44
C ASN A 31 8.23 6.93 3.82
N GLY A 32 6.93 6.63 3.92
CA GLY A 32 6.32 6.15 5.16
C GLY A 32 6.87 4.78 5.61
N GLY A 33 7.04 3.84 4.67
CA GLY A 33 7.59 2.52 4.94
C GLY A 33 9.05 2.55 5.39
N ALA A 34 9.89 3.37 4.74
CA ALA A 34 11.28 3.56 5.14
C ALA A 34 11.38 4.19 6.54
N ALA A 35 10.58 5.21 6.82
CA ALA A 35 10.51 5.79 8.15
C ALA A 35 10.05 4.76 9.20
N ALA A 36 9.02 3.98 8.91
CA ALA A 36 8.54 2.92 9.80
C ALA A 36 9.60 1.84 10.06
N LEU A 37 10.37 1.45 9.04
CA LEU A 37 11.47 0.49 9.16
C LEU A 37 12.58 1.02 10.08
N VAL A 38 13.03 2.27 9.86
CA VAL A 38 14.05 2.90 10.69
C VAL A 38 13.57 3.02 12.14
N CYS A 39 12.33 3.47 12.35
CA CYS A 39 11.74 3.54 13.69
C CYS A 39 11.66 2.16 14.36
N ALA A 40 11.22 1.13 13.65
CA ALA A 40 11.15 -0.24 14.18
C ALA A 40 12.54 -0.79 14.53
N TRP A 41 13.56 -0.48 13.73
CA TRP A 41 14.94 -0.87 14.01
C TRP A 41 15.50 -0.17 15.24
N MET A 42 15.24 1.13 15.40
CA MET A 42 15.71 1.92 16.55
C MET A 42 15.01 1.54 17.86
N VAL A 43 13.70 1.31 17.82
CA VAL A 43 12.92 0.89 19.01
C VAL A 43 13.23 -0.56 19.39
N GLY A 44 13.54 -1.40 18.40
CA GLY A 44 13.79 -2.81 18.59
C GLY A 44 12.51 -3.64 18.75
N PRO A 45 12.65 -4.97 18.86
CA PRO A 45 11.51 -5.86 19.01
C PRO A 45 10.81 -5.71 20.36
N ARG A 46 9.51 -6.01 20.40
CA ARG A 46 8.78 -6.07 21.66
C ARG A 46 9.41 -7.09 22.61
N ILE A 47 9.35 -6.80 23.90
CA ILE A 47 9.82 -7.71 24.96
C ILE A 47 9.15 -9.07 24.77
N GLY A 48 9.94 -10.14 24.79
CA GLY A 48 9.46 -11.52 24.61
C GLY A 48 9.03 -11.90 23.19
N ARG A 49 9.13 -11.01 22.20
CA ARG A 49 8.60 -11.26 20.84
C ARG A 49 9.21 -12.51 20.18
N TYR A 50 10.48 -12.79 20.44
CA TYR A 50 11.23 -13.83 19.74
C TYR A 50 11.76 -14.93 20.66
N ASP A 51 11.32 -14.97 21.92
CA ASP A 51 11.79 -15.95 22.91
C ASP A 51 11.32 -17.37 22.58
N GLU A 52 10.10 -17.48 22.04
CA GLU A 52 9.47 -18.75 21.63
C GLU A 52 9.57 -19.01 20.11
N GLY A 53 10.45 -18.26 19.43
CA GLY A 53 10.70 -18.39 18.00
C GLY A 53 10.18 -17.23 17.16
N ARG A 54 10.11 -17.44 15.84
CA ARG A 54 9.88 -16.39 14.83
C ARG A 54 8.54 -16.49 14.11
N SER A 55 7.62 -17.33 14.61
CA SER A 55 6.28 -17.47 14.06
C SER A 55 5.56 -16.12 14.02
N SER A 56 4.70 -15.97 13.02
CA SER A 56 3.77 -14.83 12.94
C SER A 56 2.85 -14.84 14.16
N LEU A 57 2.54 -13.65 14.66
CA LEU A 57 1.58 -13.51 15.76
C LEU A 57 0.15 -13.56 15.20
N PRO A 58 -0.81 -14.13 15.95
CA PRO A 58 -2.20 -14.12 15.54
C PRO A 58 -2.72 -12.68 15.44
N LEU A 59 -3.68 -12.45 14.53
CA LEU A 59 -4.38 -11.17 14.50
C LEU A 59 -5.16 -10.98 15.81
N GLY A 60 -5.02 -9.80 16.41
CA GLY A 60 -5.79 -9.47 17.61
C GLY A 60 -7.30 -9.42 17.37
N ASN A 61 -7.74 -8.84 16.23
CA ASN A 61 -9.14 -8.80 15.83
C ASN A 61 -9.26 -8.85 14.29
N PRO A 62 -9.57 -10.02 13.71
CA PRO A 62 -9.70 -10.19 12.26
C PRO A 62 -10.80 -9.31 11.63
N THR A 63 -11.93 -9.13 12.32
CA THR A 63 -13.05 -8.32 11.82
C THR A 63 -12.65 -6.86 11.64
N ASN A 64 -11.96 -6.29 12.63
CA ASN A 64 -11.46 -4.91 12.53
C ASN A 64 -10.39 -4.76 11.45
N ALA A 65 -9.53 -5.76 11.27
CA ALA A 65 -8.53 -5.74 10.19
C ALA A 65 -9.19 -5.73 8.80
N ILE A 66 -10.22 -6.56 8.59
CA ILE A 66 -10.99 -6.59 7.34
C ILE A 66 -11.73 -5.26 7.13
N LEU A 67 -12.36 -4.72 8.18
CA LEU A 67 -13.04 -3.43 8.09
C LEU A 67 -12.07 -2.30 7.70
N GLY A 68 -10.91 -2.25 8.33
CA GLY A 68 -9.85 -1.30 8.00
C GLY A 68 -9.35 -1.46 6.56
N MET A 69 -9.20 -2.71 6.11
CA MET A 69 -8.83 -3.00 4.72
C MET A 69 -9.88 -2.47 3.73
N PHE A 70 -11.18 -2.67 3.96
CA PHE A 70 -12.22 -2.11 3.08
C PHE A 70 -12.25 -0.57 3.10
N MET A 71 -12.06 0.05 4.27
CA MET A 71 -11.98 1.51 4.38
C MET A 71 -10.79 2.07 3.60
N LEU A 72 -9.62 1.43 3.70
CA LEU A 72 -8.43 1.81 2.95
C LEU A 72 -8.60 1.56 1.46
N TRP A 73 -9.16 0.41 1.06
CA TRP A 73 -9.37 0.06 -0.34
C TRP A 73 -10.33 1.03 -1.03
N TRP A 74 -11.42 1.41 -0.36
CA TRP A 74 -12.32 2.47 -0.83
C TRP A 74 -11.64 3.84 -0.88
N GLY A 75 -10.86 4.19 0.15
CA GLY A 75 -10.07 5.42 0.16
C GLY A 75 -9.07 5.48 -0.99
N TRP A 76 -8.45 4.35 -1.33
CA TRP A 76 -7.45 4.24 -2.40
C TRP A 76 -8.04 4.50 -3.78
N PHE A 77 -9.30 4.14 -3.98
CA PHE A 77 -10.03 4.47 -5.19
C PHE A 77 -10.05 5.99 -5.41
N GLY A 78 -10.41 6.76 -4.38
CA GLY A 78 -10.38 8.22 -4.43
C GLY A 78 -8.97 8.78 -4.58
N PHE A 79 -8.01 8.22 -3.86
CA PHE A 79 -6.60 8.64 -3.87
C PHE A 79 -5.97 8.53 -5.26
N ASN A 80 -6.11 7.38 -5.92
CA ASN A 80 -5.52 7.15 -7.25
C ASN A 80 -6.28 7.90 -8.35
N CYS A 81 -7.61 7.91 -8.32
CA CYS A 81 -8.40 8.61 -9.34
C CYS A 81 -8.23 10.12 -9.25
N GLY A 82 -8.21 10.69 -8.04
CA GLY A 82 -8.02 12.12 -7.82
C GLY A 82 -6.65 12.62 -8.26
N SER A 83 -5.64 11.75 -8.28
CA SER A 83 -4.26 12.05 -8.70
C SER A 83 -4.10 12.30 -10.21
N THR A 84 -5.19 12.22 -10.98
CA THR A 84 -5.20 12.54 -12.42
C THR A 84 -5.53 14.02 -12.72
N TYR A 85 -5.70 14.85 -11.68
CA TYR A 85 -5.86 16.31 -11.75
C TYR A 85 -7.12 16.82 -12.48
N GLY A 86 -8.14 15.98 -12.69
CA GLY A 86 -9.48 16.44 -13.07
C GLY A 86 -10.25 15.51 -14.01
N MET A 87 -11.53 15.83 -14.23
CA MET A 87 -12.43 15.09 -15.13
C MET A 87 -12.77 15.84 -16.42
N SER A 88 -12.47 17.14 -16.47
CA SER A 88 -12.72 18.02 -17.62
C SER A 88 -11.76 17.72 -18.79
N GLY A 89 -12.14 18.12 -20.01
CA GLY A 89 -11.23 18.08 -21.16
C GLY A 89 -10.72 16.70 -21.56
N ASN A 90 -11.53 15.64 -21.38
CA ASN A 90 -11.16 14.22 -21.59
C ASN A 90 -10.23 13.60 -20.53
N LEU A 91 -9.85 14.33 -19.47
CA LEU A 91 -9.01 13.78 -18.40
C LEU A 91 -9.70 12.65 -17.60
N TRP A 92 -11.05 12.60 -17.62
CA TRP A 92 -11.84 11.51 -17.04
C TRP A 92 -11.41 10.12 -17.53
N LYS A 93 -10.84 10.01 -18.74
CA LYS A 93 -10.33 8.75 -19.29
C LYS A 93 -9.15 8.23 -18.48
N TYR A 94 -8.29 9.12 -17.98
CA TYR A 94 -7.18 8.75 -17.11
C TYR A 94 -7.69 8.34 -15.74
N SER A 95 -8.64 9.09 -15.16
CA SER A 95 -9.26 8.74 -13.86
C SER A 95 -9.96 7.37 -13.92
N ALA A 96 -10.66 7.08 -15.03
CA ALA A 96 -11.31 5.79 -15.23
C ALA A 96 -10.28 4.65 -15.38
N ARG A 97 -9.16 4.89 -16.07
CA ARG A 97 -8.06 3.91 -16.17
C ARG A 97 -7.40 3.68 -14.81
N THR A 98 -7.16 4.72 -14.02
CA THR A 98 -6.62 4.57 -12.65
C THR A 98 -7.57 3.81 -11.74
N ALA A 99 -8.89 4.02 -11.86
CA ALA A 99 -9.89 3.25 -11.14
C ALA A 99 -9.79 1.74 -11.44
N VAL A 100 -9.80 1.38 -12.72
CA VAL A 100 -9.72 -0.01 -13.18
C VAL A 100 -8.41 -0.65 -12.74
N THR A 101 -7.29 0.03 -12.97
CA THR A 101 -5.95 -0.50 -12.61
C THR A 101 -5.78 -0.65 -11.10
N THR A 102 -6.34 0.24 -10.28
CA THR A 102 -6.33 0.11 -8.81
C THR A 102 -7.05 -1.15 -8.37
N LEU A 103 -8.28 -1.38 -8.84
CA LEU A 103 -9.04 -2.57 -8.49
C LEU A 103 -8.38 -3.86 -9.00
N GLN A 104 -7.86 -3.83 -10.24
CA GLN A 104 -7.17 -4.98 -10.82
C GLN A 104 -5.90 -5.34 -10.06
N ALA A 105 -5.10 -4.35 -9.65
CA ALA A 105 -3.88 -4.56 -8.88
C ALA A 105 -4.20 -5.22 -7.54
N SER A 106 -5.13 -4.67 -6.76
CA SER A 106 -5.47 -5.21 -5.44
C SER A 106 -6.13 -6.60 -5.53
N ILE A 107 -6.96 -6.86 -6.55
CA ILE A 107 -7.54 -8.20 -6.79
C ILE A 107 -6.46 -9.20 -7.17
N ALA A 108 -5.57 -8.86 -8.10
CA ALA A 108 -4.49 -9.74 -8.52
C ALA A 108 -3.55 -10.06 -7.35
N ALA A 109 -3.16 -9.05 -6.58
CA ALA A 109 -2.33 -9.23 -5.39
C ALA A 109 -3.06 -10.07 -4.33
N GLY A 110 -4.35 -9.81 -4.06
CA GLY A 110 -5.17 -10.62 -3.16
C GLY A 110 -5.26 -12.10 -3.57
N LEU A 111 -5.45 -12.39 -4.86
CA LEU A 111 -5.44 -13.76 -5.39
C LEU A 111 -4.09 -14.43 -5.19
N VAL A 112 -2.99 -13.73 -5.48
CA VAL A 112 -1.62 -14.23 -5.25
C VAL A 112 -1.39 -14.48 -3.76
N GLY A 113 -1.87 -13.59 -2.88
CA GLY A 113 -1.80 -13.73 -1.43
C GLY A 113 -2.53 -14.95 -0.90
N MET A 114 -3.73 -15.23 -1.42
CA MET A 114 -4.50 -16.42 -1.07
C MET A 114 -3.81 -17.70 -1.54
N ILE A 115 -3.25 -17.70 -2.76
CA ILE A 115 -2.46 -18.83 -3.26
C ILE A 115 -1.21 -19.03 -2.39
N TYR A 116 -0.49 -17.96 -2.06
CA TYR A 116 0.67 -18.00 -1.18
C TYR A 116 0.32 -18.58 0.20
N SER A 117 -0.75 -18.10 0.82
CA SER A 117 -1.23 -18.60 2.11
C SER A 117 -1.60 -20.08 2.03
N TRP A 118 -2.28 -20.52 0.96
CA TRP A 118 -2.62 -21.93 0.79
C TRP A 118 -1.40 -22.83 0.65
N LEU A 119 -0.40 -22.41 -0.14
CA LEU A 119 0.82 -23.18 -0.36
C LEU A 119 1.71 -23.26 0.87
N GLY A 120 1.79 -22.18 1.67
CA GLY A 120 2.64 -22.13 2.87
C GLY A 120 1.97 -22.68 4.12
N ASN A 121 0.71 -22.32 4.36
CA ASN A 121 0.01 -22.59 5.62
C ASN A 121 -1.02 -23.73 5.50
N HIS A 122 -1.32 -24.20 4.27
CA HIS A 122 -2.43 -25.13 3.97
C HIS A 122 -3.81 -24.63 4.44
N ARG A 123 -3.91 -23.31 4.65
CA ARG A 123 -5.11 -22.59 5.09
C ARG A 123 -5.05 -21.17 4.52
N LEU A 124 -6.22 -20.54 4.41
CA LEU A 124 -6.31 -19.14 4.01
C LEU A 124 -6.29 -18.26 5.26
N GLU A 125 -5.16 -17.62 5.51
CA GLU A 125 -4.97 -16.70 6.62
C GLU A 125 -5.51 -15.32 6.27
N VAL A 126 -6.25 -14.73 7.21
CA VAL A 126 -6.84 -13.39 7.02
C VAL A 126 -5.75 -12.32 6.88
N SER A 127 -4.64 -12.46 7.60
CA SER A 127 -3.50 -11.51 7.51
C SER A 127 -2.94 -11.46 6.10
N ASP A 128 -2.78 -12.61 5.47
CA ASP A 128 -2.13 -12.72 4.17
C ASP A 128 -3.03 -12.12 3.10
N CYS A 129 -4.34 -12.41 3.16
CA CYS A 129 -5.33 -11.76 2.30
C CYS A 129 -5.34 -10.24 2.46
N VAL A 130 -5.43 -9.73 3.70
CA VAL A 130 -5.44 -8.27 3.97
C VAL A 130 -4.16 -7.60 3.49
N ASN A 131 -2.99 -8.14 3.84
CA ASN A 131 -1.71 -7.55 3.46
C ASN A 131 -1.50 -7.59 1.95
N SER A 132 -1.91 -8.66 1.27
CA SER A 132 -1.76 -8.77 -0.18
C SER A 132 -2.71 -7.84 -0.93
N VAL A 133 -3.97 -7.69 -0.50
CA VAL A 133 -4.90 -6.73 -1.12
C VAL A 133 -4.37 -5.29 -0.97
N LEU A 134 -3.84 -4.93 0.20
CA LEU A 134 -3.27 -3.59 0.43
C LEU A 134 -1.89 -3.39 -0.20
N GLY A 135 -1.19 -4.48 -0.54
CA GLY A 135 0.12 -4.45 -1.18
C GLY A 135 0.07 -4.32 -2.70
N GLY A 136 -1.11 -4.52 -3.33
CA GLY A 136 -1.34 -4.37 -4.76
C GLY A 136 -1.93 -3.03 -5.13
#